data_AF-A0A3C1KZF9-F1
#
_entry.id   AF-A0A3C1KZF9-F1
#
_cell.length_a   1.000
_cell.length_b   1.000
_cell.length_c   1.000
_cell.angle_alpha   90.00
_cell.angle_beta   90.00
_cell.angle_gamma   90.00
#
_symmetry.space_group_name_H-M   'P 1'
#
loop_
_entity.id
_entity.type
_entity.pdbx_description
1 polymer ?
#
loop_
_entity_poly.entity_id
_entity_poly.type
_entity_poly.pdbx_seq_one_letter_code
_entity_poly.pdbx_strand_id
1 'polypeptide(L)'
;MCRITKPIWALALVLTLGSCGDGAFEDLDDNVDGSLVEDGSLIDATADGVLTDTPENDTPQSGETEQDVISDIEDITDTSPMDASIPCTAPSDCPESKDPCADPVCTEKGECSLEQRATGASCDDDDPCSGDGTCDDAGTCLPGDATNCDDNDPCTIDSCSKQSGCSNQPTAGDCDDGDACTTGDSCESGTCKGAAAKDCDDSNPCTDDTCDPKTGCSNANNNNGCDDGDACTNDDACKDGACKSGQALR
;
A
#
# COMPACT_ATOMS: atom_id res chain seq x y z
N MET A 1 -41.49 5.32 12.09
CA MET A 1 -41.54 6.07 13.36
C MET A 1 -40.29 6.94 13.48
N CYS A 2 -40.43 8.26 13.34
CA CYS A 2 -39.64 9.26 14.08
C CYS A 2 -40.46 10.55 14.04
N ARG A 3 -40.76 11.11 15.21
CA ARG A 3 -41.77 12.17 15.40
C ARG A 3 -41.18 13.55 15.15
N ILE A 4 -41.94 14.36 14.43
CA ILE A 4 -41.80 15.81 14.31
C ILE A 4 -42.40 16.48 15.56
N THR A 5 -41.66 17.37 16.20
CA THR A 5 -42.23 18.48 16.99
C THR A 5 -41.38 19.74 16.81
N LYS A 6 -41.91 20.70 16.02
CA LYS A 6 -41.62 22.15 16.11
C LYS A 6 -42.71 22.80 17.03
N PRO A 7 -42.81 24.14 17.28
CA PRO A 7 -42.04 25.30 16.79
C PRO A 7 -41.82 26.46 17.82
N ILE A 8 -41.43 27.63 17.29
CA ILE A 8 -41.60 29.04 17.78
C ILE A 8 -40.35 29.52 18.53
N TRP A 9 -39.57 30.51 18.07
CA TRP A 9 -39.91 31.92 17.85
C TRP A 9 -39.26 32.52 16.58
N ALA A 10 -39.98 33.44 15.94
CA ALA A 10 -39.55 34.26 14.80
C ALA A 10 -39.23 35.70 15.21
N LEU A 11 -38.63 36.46 14.27
CA LEU A 11 -38.08 37.84 14.26
C LEU A 11 -36.56 37.88 14.55
N ALA A 12 -35.69 38.47 13.73
CA ALA A 12 -35.89 39.52 12.73
C ALA A 12 -34.90 39.45 11.55
N LEU A 13 -35.48 39.81 10.41
CA LEU A 13 -34.92 40.36 9.17
C LEU A 13 -33.66 41.23 9.35
N VAL A 14 -32.54 40.81 8.74
CA VAL A 14 -31.57 41.73 8.13
C VAL A 14 -31.21 41.17 6.75
N LEU A 15 -31.75 41.81 5.72
CA LEU A 15 -31.28 41.73 4.34
C LEU A 15 -29.91 42.41 4.27
N THR A 16 -28.88 41.67 3.88
CA THR A 16 -27.74 42.24 3.14
C THR A 16 -27.53 41.37 1.90
N LEU A 17 -28.11 41.85 0.79
CA LEU A 17 -27.61 41.60 -0.54
C LEU A 17 -26.21 42.23 -0.64
N GLY A 18 -25.21 41.43 -0.96
CA GLY A 18 -23.88 41.86 -1.40
C GLY A 18 -23.39 40.77 -2.37
N SER A 19 -23.78 40.88 -3.64
CA SER A 19 -23.06 41.57 -4.72
C SER A 19 -22.01 40.65 -5.36
N CYS A 20 -22.36 40.16 -6.55
CA CYS A 20 -21.43 39.69 -7.59
C CYS A 20 -20.26 40.67 -7.68
N GLY A 21 -19.05 40.16 -7.47
CA GLY A 21 -17.84 40.82 -7.89
C GLY A 21 -17.46 40.29 -9.26
N ASP A 22 -17.70 41.12 -10.28
CA ASP A 22 -17.03 41.02 -11.58
C ASP A 22 -15.52 41.16 -11.37
N GLY A 23 -14.79 40.09 -11.68
CA GLY A 23 -13.34 40.07 -11.77
C GLY A 23 -12.98 39.21 -12.97
N ALA A 24 -12.47 39.86 -14.01
CA ALA A 24 -12.19 39.32 -15.33
C ALA A 24 -11.34 38.04 -15.27
N PHE A 25 -11.89 36.95 -15.81
CA PHE A 25 -11.15 35.78 -16.24
C PHE A 25 -10.90 35.96 -17.74
N GLU A 26 -9.64 36.21 -18.11
CA GLU A 26 -9.23 36.26 -19.52
C GLU A 26 -9.25 34.84 -20.11
N ASP A 27 -9.82 34.77 -21.30
CA ASP A 27 -10.08 33.59 -22.11
C ASP A 27 -8.85 32.72 -22.39
N LEU A 28 -8.96 31.40 -22.13
CA LEU A 28 -8.31 30.35 -22.90
C LEU A 28 -9.22 29.10 -22.93
N ASP A 29 -10.08 29.05 -23.95
CA ASP A 29 -10.69 27.91 -24.65
C ASP A 29 -10.75 26.53 -23.94
N ASP A 30 -11.79 26.30 -23.14
CA ASP A 30 -12.31 24.95 -22.85
C ASP A 30 -13.33 24.55 -23.92
N ASN A 31 -12.89 23.68 -24.83
CA ASN A 31 -13.75 23.08 -25.85
C ASN A 31 -13.77 21.56 -25.65
N VAL A 32 -14.65 21.05 -24.79
CA VAL A 32 -15.24 19.71 -24.96
C VAL A 32 -16.70 19.75 -24.52
N ASP A 33 -17.55 19.73 -25.54
CA ASP A 33 -19.00 19.55 -25.48
C ASP A 33 -19.36 18.20 -24.85
N GLY A 34 -20.39 18.20 -24.02
CA GLY A 34 -20.92 17.00 -23.40
C GLY A 34 -21.84 16.24 -24.34
N SER A 35 -21.76 14.91 -24.32
CA SER A 35 -22.96 14.09 -24.50
C SER A 35 -22.77 12.70 -23.90
N LEU A 36 -23.82 12.29 -23.21
CA LEU A 36 -24.10 11.00 -22.60
C LEU A 36 -24.33 9.91 -23.67
N VAL A 37 -23.90 8.67 -23.40
CA VAL A 37 -24.62 7.35 -23.43
C VAL A 37 -23.55 6.23 -23.35
N GLU A 38 -23.49 5.36 -22.34
CA GLU A 38 -24.26 4.11 -22.15
C GLU A 38 -24.44 3.27 -23.43
N ASP A 39 -24.01 2.00 -23.34
CA ASP A 39 -24.02 0.94 -24.35
C ASP A 39 -23.05 1.06 -25.55
N GLY A 40 -21.90 0.37 -25.39
CA GLY A 40 -21.24 -0.40 -26.45
C GLY A 40 -20.73 0.35 -27.69
N SER A 41 -19.51 0.86 -27.64
CA SER A 41 -18.51 0.77 -28.72
C SER A 41 -17.20 1.39 -28.24
N LEU A 42 -16.09 0.68 -28.43
CA LEU A 42 -14.75 1.21 -28.19
C LEU A 42 -14.46 2.33 -29.21
N ILE A 43 -13.95 3.46 -28.73
CA ILE A 43 -13.29 4.46 -29.59
C ILE A 43 -11.80 4.47 -29.28
N ASP A 44 -11.07 4.25 -30.37
CA ASP A 44 -9.63 4.35 -30.56
C ASP A 44 -9.05 5.64 -29.95
N ALA A 45 -8.11 5.46 -29.02
CA ALA A 45 -7.28 6.53 -28.48
C ALA A 45 -5.86 6.34 -29.00
N THR A 46 -5.56 6.96 -30.14
CA THR A 46 -4.17 7.26 -30.51
C THR A 46 -3.60 8.25 -29.50
N ALA A 47 -2.67 7.81 -28.67
CA ALA A 47 -1.79 8.70 -27.93
C ALA A 47 -0.36 8.15 -27.96
N ASP A 48 0.54 9.00 -28.43
CA ASP A 48 1.97 8.81 -28.62
C ASP A 48 2.69 8.25 -27.38
N GLY A 49 3.33 7.09 -27.57
CA GLY A 49 4.32 6.53 -26.67
C GLY A 49 5.48 5.96 -27.49
N VAL A 50 6.59 6.71 -27.53
CA VAL A 50 7.83 6.35 -28.23
C VAL A 50 8.37 5.02 -27.71
N LEU A 51 8.29 3.97 -28.54
CA LEU A 51 9.16 2.80 -28.47
C LEU A 51 9.91 2.71 -29.80
N THR A 52 11.22 2.94 -29.72
CA THR A 52 12.14 2.78 -30.84
C THR A 52 12.39 1.31 -31.06
N ASP A 53 11.69 0.71 -32.03
CA ASP A 53 12.22 -0.43 -32.77
C ASP A 53 11.73 -0.34 -34.23
N THR A 54 12.68 -0.43 -35.14
CA THR A 54 12.51 -0.31 -36.59
C THR A 54 11.56 -1.39 -37.13
N PRO A 55 10.51 -1.05 -37.91
CA PRO A 55 9.71 -2.07 -38.56
C PRO A 55 10.44 -2.63 -39.79
N GLU A 56 10.65 -3.94 -39.80
CA GLU A 56 10.92 -4.68 -41.02
C GLU A 56 9.74 -4.51 -41.98
N ASN A 57 10.10 -4.30 -43.24
CA ASN A 57 9.25 -4.07 -44.38
C ASN A 57 8.48 -5.36 -44.72
N ASP A 58 7.27 -5.51 -44.20
CA ASP A 58 6.28 -6.42 -44.77
C ASP A 58 5.05 -5.62 -45.24
N THR A 59 4.82 -5.74 -46.54
CA THR A 59 3.73 -5.08 -47.27
C THR A 59 2.40 -5.76 -46.91
N PRO A 60 1.35 -5.04 -46.48
CA PRO A 60 0.06 -5.66 -46.22
C PRO A 60 -0.60 -6.04 -47.55
N GLN A 61 -0.87 -7.34 -47.74
CA GLN A 61 -1.72 -7.80 -48.83
C GLN A 61 -3.16 -7.39 -48.52
N SER A 62 -3.80 -6.68 -49.45
CA SER A 62 -5.20 -6.28 -49.37
C SER A 62 -6.11 -7.51 -49.32
N GLY A 63 -6.85 -7.71 -48.22
CA GLY A 63 -7.88 -8.74 -48.20
C GLY A 63 -8.51 -9.15 -46.87
N GLU A 64 -8.03 -8.69 -45.72
CA GLU A 64 -8.56 -9.14 -44.42
C GLU A 64 -9.46 -8.05 -43.82
N THR A 65 -10.69 -8.43 -43.51
CA THR A 65 -11.66 -7.56 -42.81
C THR A 65 -11.42 -7.64 -41.31
N GLU A 66 -11.87 -6.64 -40.53
CA GLU A 66 -11.76 -6.57 -39.06
C GLU A 66 -12.41 -7.76 -38.28
N GLN A 67 -12.86 -8.80 -38.98
CA GLN A 67 -13.34 -10.05 -38.41
C GLN A 67 -12.26 -11.15 -38.35
N ASP A 68 -11.11 -10.99 -39.01
CA ASP A 68 -10.05 -12.01 -39.05
C ASP A 68 -9.02 -11.86 -37.90
N VAL A 69 -9.12 -10.81 -37.08
CA VAL A 69 -8.31 -10.63 -35.85
C VAL A 69 -9.04 -11.06 -34.57
N ILE A 70 -10.28 -11.53 -34.68
CA ILE A 70 -11.09 -12.06 -33.58
C ILE A 70 -11.43 -13.55 -33.84
N SER A 71 -10.47 -14.33 -34.36
CA SER A 71 -10.52 -15.79 -34.27
C SER A 71 -9.68 -16.34 -33.12
N ASP A 72 -8.82 -15.51 -32.53
CA ASP A 72 -7.81 -15.94 -31.57
C ASP A 72 -8.15 -15.53 -30.12
N ILE A 73 -9.34 -14.95 -29.89
CA ILE A 73 -9.88 -14.64 -28.56
C ILE A 73 -11.15 -15.49 -28.29
N GLU A 74 -11.11 -16.77 -28.63
CA GLU A 74 -12.03 -17.76 -28.06
C GLU A 74 -11.37 -18.65 -26.99
N ASP A 75 -10.11 -18.36 -26.62
CA ASP A 75 -9.29 -19.25 -25.76
C ASP A 75 -8.91 -18.63 -24.41
N ILE A 76 -9.87 -18.01 -23.71
CA ILE A 76 -9.71 -17.62 -22.29
C ILE A 76 -10.80 -18.21 -21.38
N THR A 77 -11.66 -19.05 -21.95
CA THR A 77 -12.46 -20.00 -21.18
C THR A 77 -12.32 -21.39 -21.80
N ASP A 78 -11.08 -21.89 -21.89
CA ASP A 78 -10.84 -23.33 -22.05
C ASP A 78 -11.26 -24.04 -20.76
N THR A 79 -12.57 -24.08 -20.58
CA THR A 79 -13.28 -24.98 -19.69
C THR A 79 -13.71 -26.21 -20.48
N SER A 80 -13.05 -26.52 -21.61
CA SER A 80 -13.32 -27.74 -22.35
C SER A 80 -13.14 -28.88 -21.36
N PRO A 81 -14.23 -29.57 -20.95
CA PRO A 81 -14.08 -30.74 -20.11
C PRO A 81 -13.18 -31.68 -20.90
N MET A 82 -12.12 -32.18 -20.26
CA MET A 82 -11.15 -33.09 -20.89
C MET A 82 -11.91 -34.03 -21.82
N ASP A 83 -11.72 -33.87 -23.14
CA ASP A 83 -12.42 -34.71 -24.10
C ASP A 83 -12.03 -36.14 -23.76
N ALA A 84 -12.99 -36.93 -23.27
CA ALA A 84 -12.82 -38.30 -22.80
C ALA A 84 -12.39 -39.28 -23.92
N SER A 85 -11.91 -38.75 -25.04
CA SER A 85 -11.47 -39.43 -26.24
C SER A 85 -9.94 -39.42 -26.40
N ILE A 86 -9.17 -38.82 -25.47
CA ILE A 86 -7.70 -38.84 -25.52
C ILE A 86 -7.20 -40.26 -25.18
N PRO A 87 -6.52 -40.97 -26.10
CA PRO A 87 -6.03 -42.30 -25.85
C PRO A 87 -4.78 -42.28 -24.96
N CYS A 88 -4.67 -43.25 -24.05
CA CYS A 88 -3.55 -43.36 -23.13
C CYS A 88 -3.19 -44.82 -22.85
N THR A 89 -1.98 -45.02 -22.33
CA THR A 89 -1.52 -46.32 -21.82
C THR A 89 -1.08 -46.27 -20.36
N ALA A 90 -0.84 -45.06 -19.84
CA ALA A 90 -0.56 -44.75 -18.45
C ALA A 90 -1.11 -43.36 -18.08
N PRO A 91 -1.30 -43.05 -16.79
CA PRO A 91 -1.75 -41.71 -16.34
C PRO A 91 -0.84 -40.57 -16.80
N SER A 92 0.46 -40.82 -16.97
CA SER A 92 1.42 -39.83 -17.48
C SER A 92 1.22 -39.44 -18.95
N ASP A 93 0.41 -40.21 -19.69
CA ASP A 93 0.07 -39.89 -21.08
C ASP A 93 -1.10 -38.90 -21.16
N CYS A 94 -1.76 -38.63 -20.03
CA CYS A 94 -2.90 -37.72 -19.94
C CYS A 94 -2.46 -36.28 -19.64
N PRO A 95 -3.17 -35.27 -20.17
CA PRO A 95 -2.87 -33.87 -19.87
C PRO A 95 -3.01 -33.57 -18.38
N GLU A 96 -2.22 -32.61 -17.90
CA GLU A 96 -2.32 -32.13 -16.52
C GLU A 96 -3.70 -31.53 -16.24
N SER A 97 -4.24 -31.82 -15.06
CA SER A 97 -5.52 -31.25 -14.61
C SER A 97 -5.36 -29.79 -14.23
N LYS A 98 -6.27 -28.95 -14.73
CA LYS A 98 -6.48 -27.57 -14.24
C LYS A 98 -7.35 -27.53 -12.98
N ASP A 99 -8.03 -28.62 -12.68
CA ASP A 99 -8.73 -28.80 -11.41
C ASP A 99 -7.76 -29.39 -10.38
N PRO A 100 -7.37 -28.63 -9.33
CA PRO A 100 -6.42 -29.07 -8.31
C PRO A 100 -7.01 -30.19 -7.43
N CYS A 101 -8.31 -30.46 -7.54
CA CYS A 101 -9.04 -31.52 -6.85
C CYS A 101 -9.41 -32.70 -7.75
N ALA A 102 -8.79 -32.80 -8.94
CA ALA A 102 -8.92 -33.96 -9.80
C ALA A 102 -7.56 -34.46 -10.32
N ASP A 103 -7.36 -35.77 -10.29
CA ASP A 103 -6.19 -36.42 -10.85
C ASP A 103 -6.52 -36.98 -12.24
N PRO A 104 -5.65 -36.78 -13.26
CA PRO A 104 -5.82 -37.43 -14.55
C PRO A 104 -5.51 -38.93 -14.43
N VAL A 105 -6.44 -39.77 -14.87
CA VAL A 105 -6.29 -41.22 -14.88
C VAL A 105 -6.47 -41.78 -16.28
N CYS A 106 -5.74 -42.86 -16.57
CA CYS A 106 -5.97 -43.65 -17.77
C CYS A 106 -6.90 -44.83 -17.46
N THR A 107 -8.10 -44.81 -18.02
CA THR A 107 -9.12 -45.83 -17.75
C THR A 107 -8.75 -47.19 -18.35
N GLU A 108 -9.44 -48.26 -17.93
CA GLU A 108 -9.27 -49.61 -18.50
C GLU A 108 -9.58 -49.68 -20.02
N LYS A 109 -10.27 -48.69 -20.57
CA LYS A 109 -10.53 -48.57 -22.02
C LYS A 109 -9.38 -47.94 -22.79
N GLY A 110 -8.34 -47.45 -22.10
CA GLY A 110 -7.23 -46.71 -22.70
C GLY A 110 -7.61 -45.28 -23.05
N GLU A 111 -8.51 -44.67 -22.29
CA GLU A 111 -9.01 -43.29 -22.47
C GLU A 111 -8.72 -42.47 -21.20
N CYS A 112 -8.28 -41.22 -21.35
CA CYS A 112 -8.06 -40.31 -20.23
C CYS A 112 -9.37 -39.84 -19.61
N SER A 113 -9.43 -39.77 -18.28
CA SER A 113 -10.53 -39.18 -17.52
C SER A 113 -10.01 -38.49 -16.26
N LEU A 114 -10.84 -37.65 -15.65
CA LEU A 114 -10.58 -37.05 -14.34
C LEU A 114 -11.22 -37.90 -13.24
N GLU A 115 -10.45 -38.23 -12.22
CA GLU A 115 -10.96 -38.77 -10.95
C GLU A 115 -10.83 -37.73 -9.84
N GLN A 116 -11.88 -37.57 -9.05
CA GLN A 116 -11.86 -36.63 -7.92
C GLN A 116 -10.89 -37.12 -6.83
N ARG A 117 -10.09 -36.19 -6.32
CA ARG A 117 -9.23 -36.42 -5.15
C ARG A 117 -10.10 -36.59 -3.91
N ALA A 118 -9.55 -37.28 -2.91
CA ALA A 118 -10.26 -37.53 -1.67
C ALA A 118 -10.58 -36.22 -0.93
N THR A 119 -11.73 -36.18 -0.25
CA THR A 119 -12.08 -35.09 0.66
C THR A 119 -10.97 -34.86 1.68
N GLY A 120 -10.57 -33.59 1.85
CA GLY A 120 -9.45 -33.19 2.70
C GLY A 120 -8.07 -33.31 2.06
N ALA A 121 -7.96 -33.73 0.79
CA ALA A 121 -6.71 -33.66 0.05
C ALA A 121 -6.28 -32.20 -0.13
N SER A 122 -4.98 -31.92 0.07
CA SER A 122 -4.39 -30.59 -0.12
C SER A 122 -4.53 -30.15 -1.57
N CYS A 123 -5.01 -28.94 -1.81
CA CYS A 123 -5.14 -28.33 -3.14
C CYS A 123 -4.70 -26.86 -3.07
N ASP A 124 -4.28 -26.32 -4.21
CA ASP A 124 -4.01 -24.88 -4.36
C ASP A 124 -5.23 -24.27 -5.07
N ASP A 125 -5.82 -23.22 -4.53
CA ASP A 125 -6.97 -22.53 -5.14
C ASP A 125 -6.57 -21.37 -6.05
N ASP A 126 -5.27 -21.26 -6.37
CA ASP A 126 -4.64 -20.22 -7.17
C ASP A 126 -4.91 -18.80 -6.62
N ASP A 127 -5.34 -18.69 -5.35
CA ASP A 127 -5.55 -17.42 -4.67
C ASP A 127 -4.36 -17.12 -3.74
N PRO A 128 -3.51 -16.14 -4.05
CA PRO A 128 -2.36 -15.79 -3.21
C PRO A 128 -2.75 -15.28 -1.81
N CYS A 129 -4.03 -15.00 -1.58
CA CYS A 129 -4.57 -14.54 -0.31
C CYS A 129 -5.08 -15.67 0.59
N SER A 130 -4.98 -16.93 0.15
CA SER A 130 -5.14 -18.12 0.97
C SER A 130 -3.88 -18.97 0.92
N GLY A 131 -3.62 -19.69 2.01
CA GLY A 131 -2.72 -20.84 1.96
C GLY A 131 -3.41 -22.03 1.29
N ASP A 132 -2.64 -23.12 1.12
CA ASP A 132 -3.14 -24.39 0.57
C ASP A 132 -4.47 -24.80 1.20
N GLY A 133 -5.44 -25.01 0.31
CA GLY A 133 -6.79 -25.40 0.60
C GLY A 133 -6.98 -26.90 0.75
N THR A 134 -8.25 -27.31 0.83
CA THR A 134 -8.62 -28.73 0.83
C THR A 134 -9.81 -29.03 -0.07
N CYS A 135 -9.78 -30.19 -0.73
CA CYS A 135 -10.88 -30.65 -1.58
C CYS A 135 -12.10 -31.03 -0.73
N ASP A 136 -13.28 -30.58 -1.13
CA ASP A 136 -14.55 -31.02 -0.56
C ASP A 136 -15.11 -32.29 -1.27
N ASP A 137 -16.25 -32.79 -0.78
CA ASP A 137 -16.92 -33.97 -1.35
C ASP A 137 -17.44 -33.73 -2.79
N ALA A 138 -17.49 -32.47 -3.25
CA ALA A 138 -17.90 -32.11 -4.60
C ALA A 138 -16.71 -31.96 -5.56
N GLY A 139 -15.47 -32.12 -5.07
CA GLY A 139 -14.25 -31.90 -5.84
C GLY A 139 -13.89 -30.42 -5.99
N THR A 140 -14.41 -29.54 -5.13
CA THR A 140 -14.03 -28.11 -5.11
C THR A 140 -12.89 -27.89 -4.13
N CYS A 141 -11.86 -27.13 -4.53
CA CYS A 141 -10.84 -26.68 -3.59
C CYS A 141 -11.41 -25.55 -2.71
N LEU A 142 -11.53 -25.80 -1.41
CA LEU A 142 -11.89 -24.79 -0.43
C LEU A 142 -10.62 -24.02 -0.01
N PRO A 143 -10.67 -22.68 0.10
CA PRO A 143 -9.51 -21.88 0.48
C PRO A 143 -8.97 -22.29 1.85
N GLY A 144 -7.65 -22.24 2.00
CA GLY A 144 -6.97 -22.42 3.28
C GLY A 144 -7.12 -21.21 4.21
N ASP A 145 -6.24 -21.14 5.20
CA ASP A 145 -6.16 -19.97 6.09
C ASP A 145 -5.78 -18.71 5.29
N ALA A 146 -6.35 -17.56 5.67
CA ALA A 146 -6.03 -16.30 5.02
C ALA A 146 -4.54 -15.96 5.16
N THR A 147 -3.91 -15.56 4.06
CA THR A 147 -2.52 -15.12 4.03
C THR A 147 -2.34 -13.89 4.92
N ASN A 148 -1.36 -13.95 5.82
CA ASN A 148 -1.00 -12.79 6.64
C ASN A 148 -0.07 -11.86 5.86
N CYS A 149 -0.56 -10.67 5.50
CA CYS A 149 0.23 -9.64 4.81
C CYS A 149 0.90 -8.63 5.75
N ASP A 150 0.72 -8.78 7.07
CA ASP A 150 1.28 -7.86 8.07
C ASP A 150 2.81 -7.86 8.03
N ASP A 151 3.40 -6.73 7.61
CA ASP A 151 4.85 -6.51 7.59
C ASP A 151 5.39 -5.88 8.88
N ASN A 152 4.51 -5.60 9.85
CA ASN A 152 4.76 -4.92 11.11
C ASN A 152 5.27 -3.48 10.96
N ASP A 153 5.10 -2.84 9.80
CA ASP A 153 5.39 -1.42 9.63
C ASP A 153 4.13 -0.59 9.95
N PRO A 154 4.14 0.24 11.01
CA PRO A 154 2.99 1.11 11.32
C PRO A 154 2.71 2.16 10.23
N CYS A 155 3.63 2.34 9.28
CA CYS A 155 3.55 3.29 8.19
C CYS A 155 3.07 2.69 6.87
N THR A 156 2.61 1.43 6.88
CA THR A 156 1.93 0.79 5.77
C THR A 156 0.50 0.39 6.15
N ILE A 157 -0.35 0.23 5.14
CA ILE A 157 -1.63 -0.45 5.25
C ILE A 157 -1.50 -1.74 4.45
N ASP A 158 -1.61 -2.86 5.14
CA ASP A 158 -1.50 -4.16 4.52
C ASP A 158 -2.84 -4.60 3.94
N SER A 159 -2.76 -5.16 2.74
CA SER A 159 -3.92 -5.71 2.05
C SER A 159 -3.51 -6.87 1.17
N CYS A 160 -4.47 -7.74 0.88
CA CYS A 160 -4.28 -8.84 -0.06
C CYS A 160 -5.32 -8.75 -1.17
N SER A 161 -4.86 -8.87 -2.42
CA SER A 161 -5.73 -8.99 -3.58
C SER A 161 -5.43 -10.27 -4.37
N LYS A 162 -6.45 -10.87 -4.96
CA LYS A 162 -6.29 -12.09 -5.77
C LYS A 162 -5.35 -11.90 -6.98
N GLN A 163 -5.22 -10.67 -7.49
CA GLN A 163 -4.39 -10.38 -8.66
C GLN A 163 -2.91 -10.17 -8.32
N SER A 164 -2.62 -9.55 -7.18
CA SER A 164 -1.26 -9.11 -6.83
C SER A 164 -0.69 -9.79 -5.59
N GLY A 165 -1.50 -10.56 -4.86
CA GLY A 165 -1.17 -11.05 -3.54
C GLY A 165 -1.08 -9.91 -2.51
N CYS A 166 -0.22 -10.09 -1.52
CA CYS A 166 0.03 -9.09 -0.48
C CYS A 166 0.60 -7.79 -1.05
N SER A 167 0.11 -6.67 -0.52
CA SER A 167 0.61 -5.34 -0.82
C SER A 167 0.53 -4.45 0.41
N ASN A 168 1.56 -3.64 0.61
CA ASN A 168 1.73 -2.80 1.79
C ASN A 168 1.84 -1.36 1.30
N GLN A 169 0.75 -0.61 1.42
CA GLN A 169 0.67 0.74 0.85
C GLN A 169 1.10 1.78 1.89
N PRO A 170 2.01 2.71 1.55
CA PRO A 170 2.36 3.82 2.44
C PRO A 170 1.14 4.57 2.97
N THR A 171 1.11 4.80 4.28
CA THR A 171 0.09 5.63 4.94
C THR A 171 0.74 6.78 5.72
N ALA A 172 -0.09 7.78 6.06
CA ALA A 172 0.29 8.85 6.96
C ALA A 172 -0.21 8.53 8.39
N GLY A 173 0.49 9.04 9.39
CA GLY A 173 0.13 8.84 10.80
C GLY A 173 1.31 9.07 11.72
N ASP A 174 1.02 9.07 13.02
CA ASP A 174 2.05 9.05 14.06
C ASP A 174 2.67 7.65 14.12
N CYS A 175 3.96 7.60 14.40
CA CYS A 175 4.71 6.36 14.60
C CYS A 175 5.82 6.58 15.63
N ASP A 176 6.69 5.58 15.82
CA ASP A 176 7.89 5.67 16.66
C ASP A 176 9.07 5.18 15.80
N ASP A 177 10.05 6.07 15.54
CA ASP A 177 11.19 5.73 14.69
C ASP A 177 12.30 4.96 15.44
N GLY A 178 12.08 4.72 16.74
CA GLY A 178 12.98 4.01 17.63
C GLY A 178 14.18 4.84 18.09
N ASP A 179 14.27 6.11 17.71
CA ASP A 179 15.30 7.04 18.16
C ASP A 179 14.80 7.84 19.38
N ALA A 180 15.34 7.57 20.56
CA ALA A 180 14.98 8.30 21.77
C ALA A 180 15.34 9.81 21.72
N CYS A 181 16.09 10.23 20.69
CA CYS A 181 16.55 11.58 20.43
C CYS A 181 15.75 12.31 19.34
N THR A 182 14.65 11.74 18.88
CA THR A 182 13.68 12.40 18.00
C THR A 182 12.38 12.66 18.75
N THR A 183 11.56 13.54 18.17
CA THR A 183 10.23 13.84 18.64
C THR A 183 9.31 14.11 17.46
N GLY A 184 8.03 13.80 17.64
CA GLY A 184 7.00 14.05 16.63
C GLY A 184 7.14 13.12 15.42
N ASP A 185 7.51 11.87 15.66
CA ASP A 185 7.78 10.92 14.59
C ASP A 185 6.50 10.61 13.81
N SER A 186 6.64 10.55 12.49
CA SER A 186 5.52 10.39 11.59
C SER A 186 5.90 9.57 10.37
N CYS A 187 4.89 8.95 9.79
CA CYS A 187 5.04 8.15 8.60
C CYS A 187 5.26 9.02 7.37
N GLU A 188 6.42 8.85 6.73
CA GLU A 188 6.76 9.52 5.49
C GLU A 188 7.18 8.48 4.44
N SER A 189 6.31 8.29 3.42
CA SER A 189 6.54 7.37 2.30
C SER A 189 6.76 5.91 2.71
N GLY A 190 5.99 5.41 3.70
CA GLY A 190 6.08 4.02 4.14
C GLY A 190 7.28 3.76 5.02
N THR A 191 7.72 4.76 5.79
CA THR A 191 8.79 4.61 6.77
C THR A 191 8.54 5.59 7.90
N CYS A 192 8.72 5.14 9.14
CA CYS A 192 8.66 6.03 10.28
C CYS A 192 9.92 6.91 10.35
N LYS A 193 9.72 8.23 10.49
CA LYS A 193 10.82 9.18 10.62
C LYS A 193 10.56 10.19 11.71
N GLY A 194 11.60 10.48 12.49
CA GLY A 194 11.62 11.58 13.44
C GLY A 194 11.57 12.94 12.77
N ALA A 195 10.70 13.82 13.29
CA ALA A 195 10.49 15.14 12.71
C ALA A 195 11.49 16.18 13.25
N ALA A 196 11.82 16.13 14.54
CA ALA A 196 12.73 17.09 15.18
C ALA A 196 13.65 16.41 16.18
N ALA A 197 14.89 16.90 16.26
CA ALA A 197 15.83 16.49 17.31
C ALA A 197 15.27 16.90 18.68
N LYS A 198 15.34 15.97 19.63
CA LYS A 198 14.95 16.18 21.02
C LYS A 198 15.93 17.16 21.67
N ASP A 199 15.38 18.14 22.36
CA ASP A 199 16.17 19.06 23.17
C ASP A 199 16.53 18.40 24.50
N CYS A 200 17.84 18.26 24.76
CA CYS A 200 18.39 17.69 25.99
C CYS A 200 19.03 18.74 26.91
N ASP A 201 19.00 20.02 26.52
CA ASP A 201 19.55 21.12 27.31
C ASP A 201 18.81 21.24 28.65
N ASP A 202 19.50 21.00 29.76
CA ASP A 202 18.94 21.16 31.12
C ASP A 202 19.22 22.54 31.74
N SER A 203 19.79 23.45 30.93
CA SER A 203 20.19 24.80 31.31
C SER A 203 21.24 24.87 32.42
N ASN A 204 21.96 23.77 32.69
CA ASN A 204 23.04 23.74 33.66
C ASN A 204 24.41 23.87 32.93
N PRO A 205 25.17 24.96 33.12
CA PRO A 205 26.48 25.10 32.47
C PRO A 205 27.51 24.06 32.95
N CYS A 206 27.22 23.35 34.04
CA CYS A 206 28.08 22.34 34.62
C CYS A 206 27.77 20.91 34.19
N THR A 207 26.94 20.75 33.16
CA THR A 207 26.71 19.50 32.45
C THR A 207 27.04 19.64 30.98
N ASP A 208 27.50 18.55 30.38
CA ASP A 208 27.56 18.38 28.93
C ASP A 208 26.35 17.53 28.52
N ASP A 209 25.44 18.15 27.76
CA ASP A 209 24.20 17.51 27.34
C ASP A 209 24.41 16.72 26.06
N THR A 210 23.97 15.48 26.09
CA THR A 210 24.09 14.55 24.97
C THR A 210 22.80 13.77 24.82
N CYS A 211 22.52 13.33 23.60
CA CYS A 211 21.42 12.42 23.36
C CYS A 211 21.94 11.14 22.70
N ASP A 212 21.69 10.01 23.34
CA ASP A 212 21.98 8.69 22.80
C ASP A 212 20.69 8.09 22.22
N PRO A 213 20.68 7.65 20.94
CA PRO A 213 19.47 7.18 20.27
C PRO A 213 18.72 6.03 20.96
N LYS A 214 19.38 5.30 21.87
CA LYS A 214 18.75 4.17 22.58
C LYS A 214 18.29 4.52 23.98
N THR A 215 19.00 5.42 24.65
CA THR A 215 18.79 5.73 26.07
C THR A 215 18.23 7.13 26.30
N GLY A 216 18.25 8.00 25.29
CA GLY A 216 17.74 9.36 25.33
C GLY A 216 18.76 10.36 25.88
N CYS A 217 18.24 11.42 26.49
CA CYS A 217 19.06 12.51 27.04
C CYS A 217 19.92 12.04 28.21
N SER A 218 21.17 12.47 28.22
CA SER A 218 22.14 12.29 29.30
C SER A 218 22.94 13.57 29.51
N ASN A 219 23.00 14.01 30.77
CA ASN A 219 23.65 15.25 31.17
C ASN A 219 24.82 14.89 32.09
N ALA A 220 26.05 14.92 31.55
CA ALA A 220 27.23 14.47 32.28
C ALA A 220 27.94 15.66 32.93
N ASN A 221 28.23 15.57 34.23
CA ASN A 221 28.96 16.62 34.95
C ASN A 221 30.29 16.95 34.27
N ASN A 222 30.53 18.24 34.02
CA ASN A 222 31.80 18.75 33.47
C ASN A 222 32.59 19.53 34.53
N ASN A 223 33.81 19.95 34.15
CA ASN A 223 34.71 20.76 34.99
C ASN A 223 35.04 22.11 34.32
N ASN A 224 34.13 22.61 33.49
CA ASN A 224 34.33 23.86 32.77
C ASN A 224 34.25 25.07 33.71
N GLY A 225 34.69 26.23 33.22
CA GLY A 225 34.45 27.49 33.92
C GLY A 225 32.96 27.84 33.92
N CYS A 226 32.50 28.44 35.00
CA CYS A 226 31.12 28.88 35.17
C CYS A 226 31.07 30.24 35.87
N ASP A 227 29.87 30.76 36.11
CA ASP A 227 29.63 31.97 36.91
C ASP A 227 28.70 31.57 38.07
N ASP A 228 29.15 31.74 39.31
CA ASP A 228 28.36 31.41 40.49
C ASP A 228 27.42 32.55 40.94
N GLY A 229 27.46 33.68 40.23
CA GLY A 229 26.67 34.88 40.50
C GLY A 229 27.23 35.77 41.61
N ASP A 230 28.36 35.42 42.24
CA ASP A 230 29.04 36.26 43.22
C ASP A 230 30.12 37.12 42.55
N ALA A 231 29.86 38.42 42.47
CA ALA A 231 30.82 39.39 41.92
C ALA A 231 32.12 39.51 42.74
N CYS A 232 32.21 38.90 43.92
CA CYS A 232 33.40 38.87 44.78
C CYS A 232 34.30 37.66 44.54
N THR A 233 33.94 36.75 43.62
CA THR A 233 34.74 35.58 43.27
C THR A 233 35.22 35.64 41.82
N ASN A 234 36.30 34.91 41.53
CA ASN A 234 36.81 34.72 40.18
C ASN A 234 37.31 33.29 40.00
N ASP A 235 37.45 32.85 38.74
CA ASP A 235 37.85 31.49 38.39
C ASP A 235 36.88 30.42 38.93
N ASP A 236 35.57 30.69 38.89
CA ASP A 236 34.53 29.73 39.29
C ASP A 236 34.52 28.55 38.32
N ALA A 237 34.26 27.36 38.87
CA ALA A 237 34.36 26.13 38.11
C ALA A 237 33.30 25.11 38.52
N CYS A 238 32.89 24.32 37.55
CA CYS A 238 31.96 23.23 37.73
C CYS A 238 32.60 22.10 38.55
N LYS A 239 31.88 21.64 39.59
CA LYS A 239 32.21 20.44 40.37
C LYS A 239 30.94 19.74 40.82
N ASP A 240 30.89 18.44 40.57
CA ASP A 240 29.75 17.57 40.94
C ASP A 240 28.39 18.12 40.43
N GLY A 241 28.38 18.68 39.22
CA GLY A 241 27.17 19.18 38.55
C GLY A 241 26.69 20.55 39.03
N ALA A 242 27.50 21.27 39.80
CA ALA A 242 27.17 22.61 40.26
C ALA A 242 28.34 23.58 40.08
N CYS A 243 28.03 24.84 39.79
CA CYS A 243 29.03 25.90 39.76
C CYS A 243 29.52 26.17 41.19
N LYS A 244 30.84 26.14 41.40
CA LYS A 244 31.47 26.42 42.70
C LYS A 244 32.32 27.68 42.59
N SER A 245 32.13 28.55 43.58
CA SER A 245 32.95 29.74 43.81
C SER A 245 34.44 29.44 43.74
N GLY A 246 35.16 30.22 42.96
CA GLY A 246 36.60 30.17 42.83
C GLY A 246 37.32 30.95 43.93
N GLN A 247 38.29 31.76 43.55
CA GLN A 247 39.08 32.55 44.49
C GLN A 247 38.33 33.81 44.89
N ALA A 248 38.43 34.20 46.17
CA ALA A 248 37.87 35.47 46.64
C ALA A 248 38.73 36.65 46.20
N LEU A 249 38.11 37.65 45.59
CA LEU A 249 38.72 38.93 45.25
C LEU A 249 39.03 39.70 46.53
N ARG A 250 40.29 40.18 46.65
CA ARG A 250 40.81 40.91 47.81
C ARG A 250 41.06 42.37 47.52
#